data_AF-A0A746EAK8-F1
#
_entry.id   AF-A0A746EAK8-F1
#
_cell.length_a   1.000
_cell.length_b   1.000
_cell.length_c   1.000
_cell.angle_alpha   90.00
_cell.angle_beta   90.00
_cell.angle_gamma   90.00
#
_symmetry.space_group_name_H-M   'P 1'
#
loop_
_entity.id
_entity.type
_entity.pdbx_description
1 polymer ?
#
loop_
_entity_poly.entity_id
_entity_poly.type
_entity_poly.pdbx_seq_one_letter_code
_entity_poly.pdbx_strand_id
1 'polypeptide(L)' 'MTFKMSEQAQTIKIFNLRSDTNEFIGAGDAYIPPHTGLPANCTDL' A
#
# COMPACT_ATOMS: atom_id res chain seq x y z
N MET A 1 5.61 -5.81 -10.78
CA MET A 1 6.53 -4.81 -10.19
C MET A 1 6.59 -5.12 -8.71
N THR A 2 7.69 -4.84 -7.99
CA THR A 2 7.81 -5.14 -6.55
C THR A 2 8.05 -3.81 -5.85
N PHE A 3 7.30 -3.53 -4.80
CA PHE A 3 7.45 -2.33 -3.98
C PHE A 3 8.90 -2.22 -3.50
N LYS A 4 9.57 -1.13 -3.89
CA LYS A 4 10.95 -0.87 -3.49
C LYS A 4 10.94 -0.16 -2.14
N MET A 5 11.41 -0.85 -1.10
CA MET A 5 11.57 -0.26 0.23
C MET A 5 12.49 0.97 0.18
N SER A 6 12.14 1.99 0.93
CA SER A 6 12.91 3.24 1.06
C SER A 6 13.65 3.28 2.40
N GLU A 7 14.80 3.94 2.43
CA GLU A 7 15.53 4.27 3.68
C GLU A 7 14.89 5.45 4.43
N GLN A 8 13.88 6.09 3.82
CA GLN A 8 13.12 7.18 4.40
C GLN A 8 11.68 6.75 4.64
N ALA A 9 11.05 7.35 5.66
CA ALA A 9 9.65 7.14 5.91
C ALA A 9 8.80 7.68 4.76
N GLN A 10 7.75 6.96 4.37
CA GLN A 10 6.89 7.34 3.26
C GLN A 10 5.43 7.31 3.70
N THR A 11 4.66 8.30 3.26
CA THR A 11 3.21 8.26 3.34
C THR A 11 2.67 8.01 1.95
N ILE A 12 1.96 6.90 1.75
CA ILE A 12 1.35 6.55 0.47
C ILE A 12 -0.17 6.65 0.56
N LYS A 13 -0.81 6.86 -0.59
CA LYS A 13 -2.25 6.75 -0.71
C LYS A 13 -2.63 5.30 -0.99
N ILE A 14 -3.53 4.75 -0.18
CA ILE A 14 -4.11 3.42 -0.35
C ILE A 14 -5.50 3.54 -0.95
N PHE A 15 -5.81 2.66 -1.89
CA PHE A 15 -7.16 2.43 -2.39
C PHE A 15 -7.60 1.04 -1.94
N ASN A 16 -8.62 0.99 -1.07
CA ASN A 16 -9.16 -0.25 -0.57
C ASN A 16 -10.16 -0.80 -1.58
N LEU A 17 -9.96 -2.06 -1.96
CA LEU A 17 -10.86 -2.81 -2.81
C LEU A 17 -11.51 -3.93 -2.00
N ARG A 18 -12.77 -4.24 -2.33
CA ARG A 18 -13.48 -5.37 -1.75
C ARG A 18 -12.80 -6.66 -2.20
N SER A 19 -12.48 -7.55 -1.26
CA SER A 19 -11.64 -8.74 -1.54
C SER A 19 -12.24 -9.75 -2.53
N ASP A 20 -13.57 -9.76 -2.69
CA ASP A 20 -14.33 -10.67 -3.55
C ASP A 20 -14.60 -10.09 -4.94
N THR A 21 -14.89 -8.79 -5.04
CA THR A 21 -15.30 -8.13 -6.31
C THR A 21 -14.25 -7.20 -6.89
N ASN A 22 -13.20 -6.87 -6.12
CA ASN A 22 -12.25 -5.78 -6.42
C ASN A 22 -12.92 -4.41 -6.60
N GLU A 23 -14.13 -4.23 -6.08
CA GLU A 23 -14.81 -2.92 -6.12
C GLU A 23 -14.15 -1.94 -5.17
N PHE A 24 -14.01 -0.69 -5.61
CA PHE A 24 -13.49 0.38 -4.77
C PHE A 24 -14.44 0.66 -3.60
N ILE A 25 -13.91 0.59 -2.38
CA ILE A 25 -14.68 0.82 -1.14
C ILE A 25 -14.17 2.01 -0.33
N GLY A 26 -13.03 2.60 -0.69
CA GLY A 26 -12.53 3.80 -0.04
C GLY A 26 -11.04 4.03 -0.26
N ALA A 27 -10.58 5.24 0.09
CA ALA A 27 -9.18 5.60 0.05
C ALA A 27 -8.72 6.13 1.42
N GLY A 28 -7.43 5.96 1.70
CA GLY A 28 -6.79 6.47 2.91
C GLY A 28 -5.32 6.71 2.68
N ASP A 29 -4.61 7.11 3.73
CA ASP A 29 -3.16 7.26 3.70
C ASP A 29 -2.55 6.28 4.68
N ALA A 30 -1.42 5.67 4.31
CA ALA A 30 -0.65 4.79 5.17
C ALA A 30 0.77 5.28 5.31
N TYR A 31 1.23 5.24 6.55
CA TYR A 31 2.61 5.48 6.90
C TYR A 31 3.40 4.18 6.79
N ILE A 32 4.47 4.23 6.00
CA ILE A 32 5.44 3.15 5.82
C ILE A 32 6.74 3.58 6.49
N PRO A 33 7.16 2.90 7.57
CA PRO A 33 8.46 3.14 8.20
C PRO A 33 9.62 2.86 7.23
N PRO A 34 10.80 3.47 7.45
CA PRO A 34 12.02 3.12 6.74
C PRO A 34 12.30 1.62 6.75
N HIS A 35 12.91 1.12 5.66
CA HIS A 35 13.34 -0.28 5.51
C HIS A 35 12.23 -1.31 5.71
N THR A 36 10.96 -0.92 5.55
CA THR A 36 9.79 -1.78 5.68
C THR A 36 9.07 -1.89 4.33
N GLY A 37 8.52 -3.07 4.05
CA GLY A 37 7.73 -3.36 2.85
C GLY A 37 6.24 -3.12 3.04
N LEU A 38 5.48 -3.34 1.96
CA LEU A 38 4.04 -3.41 2.05
C LEU A 38 3.57 -4.76 2.61
N PRO A 39 2.43 -4.80 3.34
CA PRO A 39 1.77 -6.05 3.72
C PRO A 39 1.44 -6.93 2.51
N ALA A 40 1.35 -8.25 2.74
CA ALA A 40 0.86 -9.17 1.72
C ALA A 40 -0.56 -8.76 1.28
N ASN A 41 -0.79 -8.69 -0.03
CA ASN A 41 -2.02 -8.21 -0.71
C ASN A 41 -2.12 -6.70 -0.97
N CYS A 42 -1.03 -5.94 -0.87
CA CYS A 42 -0.98 -4.62 -1.51
C CYS A 42 -0.54 -4.76 -2.98
N THR A 43 -1.10 -3.95 -3.87
CA THR A 43 -0.55 -3.77 -5.22
C THR A 43 0.74 -2.96 -5.13
N ASP A 44 1.78 -3.48 -5.78
CA ASP A 44 3.02 -2.75 -5.99
C ASP A 44 2.74 -1.51 -6.86
N LEU A 45 3.36 -0.37 -6.50
CA LEU A 45 3.33 0.89 -7.27
C LEU A 45 4.07 0.78 -8.60
#